data_AF-A0A6F8XK63-F1
#
_entry.id   AF-A0A6F8XK63-F1
#
_cell.length_a   1.000
_cell.length_b   1.000
_cell.length_c   1.000
_cell.angle_alpha   90.00
_cell.angle_beta   90.00
_cell.angle_gamma   90.00
#
_symmetry.space_group_name_H-M   'P 1'
#
loop_
_entity.id
_entity.type
_entity.pdbx_description
1 polymer ?
#
loop_
_entity_poly.entity_id
_entity_poly.type
_entity_poly.pdbx_seq_one_letter_code
_entity_poly.pdbx_strand_id
1 'polypeptide(L)' 'MADNVWELVAVIRRDLATRSAHQGVSVADYVVAATAIRLKLVLLHEDGDFETIARFVPELKQQRISTLP' A
#
# COMPACT_ATOMS: atom_id res chain seq x y z
N MET A 1 -3.43 -7.02 15.27
CA MET A 1 -3.39 -6.08 14.13
C MET A 1 -2.43 -4.98 14.56
N ALA A 2 -1.43 -4.63 13.75
CA ALA A 2 -0.41 -3.66 14.15
C ALA A 2 -1.05 -2.33 14.59
N ASP A 3 -0.97 -1.99 15.88
CA ASP A 3 -1.56 -0.77 16.43
C ASP A 3 -0.75 0.48 16.06
N ASN A 4 0.39 0.30 15.39
CA ASN A 4 1.27 1.35 14.90
C ASN A 4 1.42 1.28 13.37
N VAL A 5 1.31 2.42 12.69
CA VAL A 5 1.53 2.55 11.23
C VAL A 5 2.89 2.01 10.82
N TRP A 6 3.93 2.21 11.64
CA TRP A 6 5.29 1.74 11.33
C TRP A 6 5.44 0.22 11.35
N GLU A 7 4.69 -0.48 12.19
CA GLU A 7 4.65 -1.94 12.20
C GLU A 7 4.00 -2.46 10.91
N LEU A 8 2.91 -1.82 10.47
CA LEU A 8 2.25 -2.16 9.22
C LEU A 8 3.16 -1.87 8.01
N VAL A 9 3.85 -0.72 7.98
CA VAL A 9 4.88 -0.42 6.97
C VAL A 9 5.96 -1.52 6.92
N ALA A 10 6.42 -1.98 8.08
CA ALA A 10 7.42 -3.05 8.14
C ALA A 10 6.89 -4.39 7.59
N VAL A 11 5.62 -4.72 7.81
CA VAL A 11 4.96 -5.89 7.21
C VAL A 11 4.90 -5.75 5.69
N ILE A 12 4.36 -4.63 5.18
CA ILE A 12 4.20 -4.39 3.74
C ILE A 12 5.57 -4.45 3.05
N ARG A 13 6.61 -3.81 3.62
CA ARG A 13 7.99 -3.86 3.08
C ARG A 13 8.56 -5.26 3.05
N ARG A 14 8.35 -6.08 4.09
CA ARG A 14 8.83 -7.47 4.12
C ARG A 14 8.16 -8.30 3.03
N ASP A 15 6.84 -8.18 2.86
CA ASP A 15 6.10 -8.96 1.86
C ASP A 15 6.53 -8.60 0.43
N LEU A 16 6.76 -7.32 0.13
CA LEU A 16 7.30 -6.89 -1.17
C LEU A 16 8.77 -7.30 -1.37
N ALA A 17 9.59 -7.25 -0.31
CA ALA A 17 10.99 -7.65 -0.39
C ALA A 17 11.17 -9.13 -0.72
N THR A 18 10.35 -10.01 -0.14
CA THR A 18 10.36 -11.46 -0.45
C THR A 18 10.05 -11.78 -1.91
N ARG A 19 9.51 -10.81 -2.66
CA ARG A 19 9.09 -10.96 -4.07
C ARG A 19 9.84 -10.04 -5.03
N SER A 20 10.95 -9.43 -4.58
CA SER A 20 11.74 -8.46 -5.36
C SER A 20 10.95 -7.25 -5.88
N ALA A 21 9.79 -6.93 -5.28
CA ALA A 21 8.89 -5.87 -5.71
C ALA A 21 9.03 -4.57 -4.89
N HIS A 22 10.12 -4.43 -4.12
CA HIS A 22 10.31 -3.35 -3.15
C HIS A 22 11.07 -2.13 -3.69
N GLN A 23 11.65 -2.22 -4.90
CA GLN A 23 12.60 -1.20 -5.39
C GLN A 23 11.94 0.04 -6.03
N GLY A 24 10.64 -0.01 -6.32
CA GLY A 24 9.88 1.15 -6.83
C GLY A 24 9.22 1.99 -5.73
N VAL A 25 8.74 1.33 -4.67
CA VAL A 25 7.84 1.93 -3.67
C VAL A 25 8.58 2.89 -2.72
N SER A 26 8.15 4.15 -2.69
CA SER A 26 8.71 5.15 -1.77
C SER A 26 8.24 4.95 -0.32
N VAL A 27 8.97 5.51 0.64
CA VAL A 27 8.54 5.49 2.07
C VAL A 27 7.17 6.15 2.26
N ALA A 28 6.86 7.19 1.48
CA ALA A 28 5.58 7.87 1.55
C ALA A 28 4.42 6.93 1.15
N ASP A 29 4.60 6.13 0.10
CA ASP A 29 3.58 5.20 -0.39
C ASP A 29 3.25 4.15 0.66
N TYR A 30 4.26 3.64 1.38
CA TYR A 30 4.03 2.73 2.49
C TYR A 30 3.18 3.36 3.60
N VAL A 31 3.48 4.61 3.99
CA VAL A 31 2.76 5.31 5.06
C VAL A 31 1.32 5.60 4.63
N VAL A 32 1.12 6.05 3.38
CA VAL A 32 -0.21 6.32 2.82
C VAL A 32 -1.04 5.05 2.74
N ALA A 33 -0.49 3.96 2.19
CA ALA A 33 -1.15 2.66 2.11
C ALA A 33 -1.51 2.11 3.50
N ALA A 34 -0.56 2.14 4.43
CA ALA A 34 -0.79 1.69 5.81
C ALA A 34 -1.88 2.51 6.51
N THR A 35 -1.92 3.83 6.28
CA THR A 35 -2.95 4.72 6.81
C THR A 35 -4.33 4.39 6.23
N ALA A 36 -4.43 4.18 4.91
CA ALA A 36 -5.67 3.81 4.25
C ALA A 36 -6.22 2.47 4.78
N ILE A 37 -5.36 1.45 4.93
CA ILE A 37 -5.73 0.16 5.53
C ILE A 37 -6.25 0.35 6.97
N ARG A 38 -5.50 1.08 7.81
CA ARG A 38 -5.86 1.30 9.22
C ARG A 38 -7.22 2.00 9.36
N LEU A 39 -7.45 3.02 8.54
CA LEU A 39 -8.67 3.82 8.57
C LEU A 39 -9.81 3.23 7.73
N LYS A 40 -9.58 2.06 7.09
CA LYS A 40 -10.54 1.38 6.21
C LYS A 40 -11.05 2.27 5.07
N LEU A 41 -10.14 3.05 4.49
CA LEU A 41 -10.43 3.94 3.37
C LEU A 41 -10.13 3.27 2.03
N VAL A 42 -10.77 3.77 0.97
CA VAL A 42 -10.35 3.49 -0.42
C VAL A 42 -9.34 4.57 -0.81
N LEU A 43 -8.13 4.16 -1.17
CA LEU A 43 -7.07 5.07 -1.60
C LEU A 43 -7.25 5.44 -3.07
N LEU A 44 -7.54 6.72 -3.35
CA LEU A 44 -7.51 7.27 -4.70
C LEU A 44 -6.08 7.67 -5.06
N HIS A 45 -5.60 7.25 -6.23
CA HIS A 45 -4.22 7.54 -6.66
C HIS A 45 -4.09 7.55 -8.18
N GLU A 46 -2.93 8.00 -8.67
CA GLU A 46 -2.50 7.81 -10.07
C GLU A 46 -1.09 7.19 -10.17
N ASP A 47 -0.63 6.57 -9.08
CA ASP A 47 0.69 5.94 -8.98
C ASP A 47 0.61 4.41 -9.09
N GLY A 48 1.47 3.79 -9.90
CA GLY A 48 1.51 2.32 -10.06
C GLY A 48 1.97 1.56 -8.81
N ASP A 49 2.61 2.22 -7.86
CA ASP A 49 3.11 1.57 -6.65
C ASP A 49 1.98 1.07 -5.74
N PHE A 50 0.84 1.75 -5.69
CA PHE A 50 -0.31 1.29 -4.90
C PHE A 50 -0.98 0.04 -5.47
N GLU A 51 -0.95 -0.14 -6.79
CA GLU A 51 -1.37 -1.39 -7.42
C GLU A 51 -0.39 -2.52 -7.08
N THR A 52 0.91 -2.23 -7.10
CA THR A 52 1.95 -3.17 -6.70
C THR A 52 1.78 -3.60 -5.25
N ILE A 53 1.53 -2.66 -4.33
CA ILE A 53 1.24 -2.96 -2.93
C ILE A 53 -0.05 -3.79 -2.81
N ALA A 54 -1.15 -3.37 -3.44
CA ALA A 54 -2.45 -4.05 -3.34
C ALA A 54 -2.41 -5.50 -3.87
N ARG A 55 -1.52 -5.80 -4.82
CA ARG A 55 -1.29 -7.17 -5.31
C ARG A 55 -0.80 -8.12 -4.21
N PHE A 56 -0.09 -7.61 -3.22
CA PHE A 56 0.49 -8.40 -2.13
C PHE A 56 -0.16 -8.15 -0.76
N VAL A 57 -0.92 -7.06 -0.63
CA VAL A 57 -1.64 -6.64 0.58
C VAL A 57 -3.12 -6.45 0.24
N PRO A 58 -3.94 -7.52 0.25
CA PRO A 58 -5.34 -7.50 -0.19
C PRO A 58 -6.26 -6.58 0.63
N GLU A 59 -5.82 -6.20 1.83
CA GLU A 59 -6.47 -5.24 2.70
C GLU A 59 -6.44 -3.81 2.13
N LEU A 60 -5.45 -3.48 1.29
CA LEU A 60 -5.40 -2.19 0.63
C LEU A 60 -6.48 -2.15 -0.46
N LYS A 61 -7.52 -1.36 -0.22
CA LYS A 61 -8.48 -0.97 -1.25
C LYS A 61 -7.98 0.29 -1.92
N GLN A 62 -7.77 0.23 -3.23
CA GLN A 62 -7.31 1.35 -4.05
C GLN A 62 -8.20 1.51 -5.28
N GLN A 63 -8.23 2.72 -5.81
CA GLN A 63 -8.80 2.99 -7.12
C GLN A 63 -7.98 4.04 -7.86
N ARG A 64 -7.59 3.72 -9.09
CA ARG A 64 -6.89 4.64 -9.99
C ARG A 64 -7.84 5.73 -10.48
N ILE A 65 -7.44 7.00 -10.37
CA ILE A 65 -8.28 8.16 -10.72
C ILE A 65 -8.64 8.12 -12.21
N SER A 66 -7.69 7.79 -13.08
CA SER A 66 -7.95 7.67 -14.53
C SER A 66 -8.91 6.53 -14.91
N THR A 67 -9.25 5.65 -13.96
CA THR A 67 -10.19 4.53 -14.15
C THR A 67 -11.51 4.73 -13.41
N LEU A 68 -11.70 5.89 -12.76
CA LEU A 68 -12.99 6.26 -12.19
C LEU A 68 -14.04 6.38 -13.32
N PRO A 69 -15.28 5.89 -13.09
CA PRO A 69 -16.37 5.99 -14.05
C PRO A 69 -16.84 7.42 -14.31
#